data_AF-A0A959QV03-F1
#
_entry.id   AF-A0A959QV03-F1
#
_cell.length_a   1.000
_cell.length_b   1.000
_cell.length_c   1.000
_cell.angle_alpha   90.00
_cell.angle_beta   90.00
_cell.angle_gamma   90.00
#
_symmetry.space_group_name_H-M   'P 1'
#
loop_
_entity.id
_entity.type
_entity.pdbx_description
1 polymer ?
#
loop_
_entity_poly.entity_id
_entity_poly.type
_entity_poly.pdbx_seq_one_letter_code
_entity_poly.pdbx_strand_id
1 'polypeptide(L)'
;MNNSNQEIIDFFSKLVNEFGILEIPEEVFLKMDKEYGELLKKEFTQSRMFKLPQFEIDFFNWLKEEDRLVWNDLWTEGDESYTVSMEFLPLLLEKDGRGFPICDLQTVDNYYFLPQLLIDKESDVMVEAAKVRFMEKKGLTPNQLLALEIHYGGIDIWHFAYKHNIQLSDAKAAVASLVEDQVLVHLTEAEHLAPILEL
;
A
#
# COMPACT_ATOMS: atom_id res chain seq x y z
N MET A 1 11.80 11.84 -28.13
CA MET A 1 10.79 10.83 -27.77
C MET A 1 10.68 9.84 -28.92
N ASN A 2 10.71 8.54 -28.64
CA ASN A 2 10.40 7.53 -29.66
C ASN A 2 8.91 7.61 -30.00
N ASN A 3 8.53 7.41 -31.27
CA ASN A 3 7.13 7.47 -31.71
C ASN A 3 6.18 6.62 -30.85
N SER A 4 6.65 5.48 -30.32
CA SER A 4 5.88 4.61 -29.41
C SER A 4 5.47 5.31 -28.11
N ASN A 5 6.32 6.17 -27.53
CA ASN A 5 6.01 6.85 -26.27
C ASN A 5 4.95 7.93 -26.47
N GLN A 6 4.95 8.58 -27.62
CA GLN A 6 3.93 9.58 -27.95
C GLN A 6 2.56 8.93 -28.12
N GLU A 7 2.49 7.78 -28.79
CA GLU A 7 1.24 7.02 -28.95
C GLU A 7 0.63 6.61 -27.60
N ILE A 8 1.48 6.23 -26.64
CA ILE A 8 1.06 5.90 -25.27
C ILE A 8 0.49 7.15 -24.58
N ILE A 9 1.22 8.27 -24.60
CA ILE A 9 0.77 9.52 -23.98
C ILE A 9 -0.55 10.01 -24.60
N ASP A 10 -0.67 9.96 -25.93
CA ASP A 10 -1.88 10.33 -26.66
C ASP A 10 -3.06 9.41 -26.34
N PHE A 11 -2.81 8.13 -26.08
CA PHE A 11 -3.83 7.19 -25.62
C PHE A 11 -4.33 7.56 -24.22
N PHE A 12 -3.45 7.71 -23.24
CA PHE A 12 -3.84 8.07 -21.87
C PHE A 12 -4.45 9.48 -21.77
N SER A 13 -4.10 10.39 -22.69
CA SER A 13 -4.63 11.76 -22.68
C SER A 13 -6.14 11.79 -22.98
N LYS A 14 -6.63 10.78 -23.71
CA LYS A 14 -8.06 10.60 -24.00
C LYS A 14 -8.85 10.02 -22.82
N LEU A 15 -8.15 9.53 -21.80
CA LEU A 15 -8.73 8.97 -20.57
C LEU A 15 -8.82 10.01 -19.45
N VAL A 16 -8.38 11.24 -19.69
CA VAL A 16 -8.54 12.35 -18.76
C VAL A 16 -9.96 12.89 -18.87
N ASN A 17 -10.69 12.91 -17.76
CA ASN A 17 -12.06 13.41 -17.71
C ASN A 17 -12.12 14.96 -17.70
N GLU A 18 -13.33 15.53 -17.67
CA GLU A 18 -13.53 17.00 -17.68
C GLU A 18 -12.94 17.72 -16.45
N PHE A 19 -12.64 16.99 -15.38
CA PHE A 19 -12.03 17.50 -14.16
C PHE A 19 -10.50 17.39 -14.16
N GLY A 20 -9.89 16.89 -15.23
CA GLY A 20 -8.45 16.70 -15.30
C GLY A 20 -7.95 15.52 -14.47
N ILE A 21 -8.80 14.51 -14.24
CA ILE A 21 -8.46 13.27 -13.54
C ILE A 21 -8.27 12.16 -14.58
N LEU A 22 -7.16 11.42 -14.47
CA LEU A 22 -6.92 10.26 -15.30
C LEU A 22 -7.73 9.05 -14.79
N GLU A 23 -8.60 8.51 -15.63
CA GLU A 23 -9.40 7.32 -15.33
C GLU A 23 -8.94 6.14 -16.20
N ILE A 24 -8.08 5.30 -15.63
CA ILE A 24 -7.54 4.13 -16.33
C ILE A 24 -8.53 2.96 -16.17
N PRO A 25 -9.07 2.39 -17.26
CA PRO A 25 -9.89 1.18 -17.15
C PRO A 25 -9.10 0.03 -16.52
N GLU A 26 -9.76 -0.78 -15.69
CA GLU A 26 -9.14 -1.88 -14.95
C GLU A 26 -8.38 -2.85 -15.88
N GLU A 27 -8.96 -3.20 -17.05
CA GLU A 27 -8.31 -4.10 -18.00
C GLU A 27 -7.03 -3.52 -18.63
N VAL A 28 -6.88 -2.19 -18.64
CA VAL A 28 -5.67 -1.50 -19.06
C VAL A 28 -4.67 -1.49 -17.92
N PHE A 29 -5.11 -1.09 -16.72
CA PHE A 29 -4.28 -1.01 -15.51
C PHE A 29 -3.56 -2.34 -15.23
N LEU A 30 -4.28 -3.47 -15.27
CA LEU A 30 -3.71 -4.79 -15.00
C LEU A 30 -2.63 -5.22 -16.00
N LYS A 31 -2.61 -4.64 -17.21
CA LYS A 31 -1.62 -4.90 -18.26
C LYS A 31 -0.43 -3.95 -18.24
N MET A 32 -0.53 -2.86 -17.49
CA MET A 32 0.56 -1.91 -17.35
C MET A 32 1.70 -2.53 -16.53
N ASP A 33 2.91 -2.07 -16.82
CA ASP A 33 4.12 -2.26 -16.05
C ASP A 33 4.48 -0.93 -15.37
N LYS A 34 5.42 -1.01 -14.43
CA LYS A 34 5.93 0.16 -13.70
C LYS A 34 6.51 1.23 -14.64
N GLU A 35 7.10 0.83 -15.77
CA GLU A 35 7.71 1.77 -16.72
C GLU A 35 6.68 2.71 -17.36
N TYR A 36 5.47 2.23 -17.64
CA TYR A 36 4.37 3.12 -18.05
C TYR A 36 3.99 4.11 -16.96
N GLY A 37 3.94 3.67 -15.69
CA GLY A 37 3.69 4.56 -14.55
C GLY A 37 4.69 5.70 -14.47
N GLU A 38 5.98 5.39 -14.59
CA GLU A 38 7.08 6.37 -14.58
C GLU A 38 7.00 7.34 -15.77
N LEU A 39 6.68 6.81 -16.97
CA LEU A 39 6.48 7.64 -18.16
C LEU A 39 5.31 8.61 -17.96
N LEU A 40 4.17 8.13 -17.46
CA LEU A 40 2.98 8.94 -17.26
C LEU A 40 3.22 10.00 -16.17
N LYS A 41 3.81 9.62 -15.03
CA LYS A 41 4.23 10.55 -13.97
C LYS A 41 5.06 11.71 -14.52
N LYS A 42 6.01 11.42 -15.42
CA LYS A 42 6.89 12.45 -16.00
C LYS A 42 6.19 13.38 -17.00
N GLU A 43 5.30 12.83 -17.83
CA GLU A 43 4.78 13.53 -19.01
C GLU A 43 3.38 14.14 -18.78
N PHE A 44 2.58 13.59 -17.86
CA PHE A 44 1.26 14.12 -17.49
C PHE A 44 1.34 15.25 -16.47
N THR A 45 1.91 16.38 -16.89
CA THR A 45 1.99 17.58 -16.06
C THR A 45 0.63 18.29 -15.85
N GLN A 46 -0.35 18.01 -16.71
CA GLN A 46 -1.69 18.63 -16.68
C GLN A 46 -2.71 17.85 -15.81
N SER A 47 -2.60 16.52 -15.75
CA SER A 47 -3.43 15.66 -14.89
C SER A 47 -2.58 15.24 -13.70
N ARG A 48 -2.72 15.92 -12.56
CA ARG A 48 -1.92 15.60 -11.36
C ARG A 48 -2.50 14.45 -10.54
N MET A 49 -3.75 14.09 -10.82
CA MET A 49 -4.50 13.07 -10.09
C MET A 49 -4.92 11.96 -11.04
N PHE A 50 -5.05 10.76 -10.51
CA PHE A 50 -5.74 9.66 -11.16
C PHE A 50 -6.68 8.99 -10.18
N LYS A 51 -7.69 8.31 -10.72
CA LYS A 51 -8.59 7.48 -9.93
C LYS A 51 -7.93 6.14 -9.64
N LEU A 52 -7.98 5.71 -8.40
CA LEU A 52 -7.46 4.41 -7.98
C LEU A 52 -8.12 3.25 -8.77
N PRO A 53 -7.38 2.15 -9.01
CA PRO A 53 -7.92 0.96 -9.65
C PRO A 53 -9.02 0.31 -8.78
N GLN A 54 -9.86 -0.54 -9.39
CA GLN A 54 -11.05 -1.06 -8.73
C GLN A 54 -10.72 -1.90 -7.48
N PHE A 55 -9.64 -2.72 -7.54
CA PHE A 55 -9.24 -3.54 -6.40
C PHE A 55 -8.89 -2.70 -5.16
N GLU A 56 -8.35 -1.50 -5.37
CA GLU A 56 -7.95 -0.58 -4.31
C GLU A 56 -9.16 0.20 -3.77
N ILE A 57 -10.10 0.58 -4.66
CA ILE A 57 -11.39 1.14 -4.26
C ILE A 57 -12.16 0.14 -3.38
N ASP A 58 -12.14 -1.15 -3.74
CA ASP A 58 -12.77 -2.21 -2.95
C ASP A 58 -12.11 -2.33 -1.56
N PHE A 59 -10.78 -2.23 -1.49
CA PHE A 59 -10.05 -2.14 -0.21
C PHE A 59 -10.49 -0.94 0.64
N PHE A 60 -10.56 0.27 0.06
CA PHE A 60 -10.98 1.45 0.81
C PHE A 60 -12.44 1.40 1.24
N ASN A 61 -13.31 0.74 0.47
CA ASN A 61 -14.68 0.46 0.87
C ASN A 61 -14.76 -0.51 2.04
N TRP A 62 -13.93 -1.55 2.06
CA TRP A 62 -13.78 -2.43 3.21
C TRP A 62 -13.25 -1.67 4.43
N LEU A 63 -12.21 -0.84 4.27
CA LEU A 63 -11.62 -0.03 5.34
C LEU A 63 -12.65 0.93 5.96
N LYS A 64 -13.54 1.50 5.14
CA LYS A 64 -14.63 2.37 5.59
C LYS A 64 -15.53 1.71 6.64
N GLU A 65 -15.80 0.42 6.45
CA GLU A 65 -16.67 -0.37 7.34
C GLU A 65 -15.91 -0.90 8.56
N GLU A 66 -14.66 -1.35 8.39
CA GLU A 66 -13.86 -1.96 9.46
C GLU A 66 -13.16 -0.95 10.38
N ASP A 67 -12.69 0.17 9.83
CA ASP A 67 -11.94 1.20 10.59
C ASP A 67 -12.27 2.61 10.09
N ARG A 68 -13.50 3.04 10.41
CA ARG A 68 -14.04 4.33 9.98
C ARG A 68 -13.18 5.53 10.37
N LEU A 69 -12.45 5.45 11.49
CA LEU A 69 -11.59 6.56 11.95
C LEU A 69 -10.41 6.77 11.01
N VAL A 70 -9.75 5.69 10.61
CA VAL A 70 -8.65 5.71 9.62
C VAL A 70 -9.18 6.19 8.27
N TRP A 71 -10.33 5.69 7.83
CA TRP A 71 -10.94 6.16 6.59
C TRP A 71 -11.21 7.66 6.61
N ASN A 72 -11.72 8.21 7.72
CA ASN A 72 -12.01 9.64 7.87
C ASN A 72 -10.74 10.52 7.96
N ASP A 73 -9.60 9.94 8.34
CA ASP A 73 -8.31 10.62 8.34
C ASP A 73 -7.76 10.77 6.91
N LEU A 74 -7.98 9.75 6.09
CA LEU A 74 -7.53 9.69 4.69
C LEU A 74 -8.45 10.44 3.72
N TRP A 75 -9.76 10.35 3.95
CA TRP A 75 -10.79 10.86 3.04
C TRP A 75 -11.68 11.88 3.73
N THR A 76 -12.03 12.95 3.03
CA THR A 76 -12.95 13.96 3.57
C THR A 76 -14.39 13.45 3.47
N GLU A 77 -15.27 13.81 4.41
CA GLU A 77 -16.69 13.42 4.32
C GLU A 77 -17.33 13.88 3.00
N GLY A 78 -17.83 12.93 2.21
CA GLY A 78 -18.43 13.18 0.90
C GLY A 78 -17.45 13.09 -0.28
N ASP A 79 -16.14 12.91 -0.01
CA ASP A 79 -15.14 12.62 -1.03
C ASP A 79 -15.03 11.10 -1.23
N GLU A 80 -15.84 10.59 -2.15
CA GLU A 80 -15.77 9.21 -2.64
C GLU A 80 -15.15 9.17 -4.05
N SER A 81 -14.29 10.15 -4.36
CA SER A 81 -13.61 10.21 -5.65
C SER A 81 -12.55 9.11 -5.79
N TYR A 82 -11.96 8.68 -4.67
CA TYR A 82 -10.82 7.75 -4.61
C TYR A 82 -9.70 8.18 -5.56
N THR A 83 -9.41 9.47 -5.59
CA THR A 83 -8.37 10.05 -6.44
C THR A 83 -7.12 10.34 -5.64
N VAL A 84 -5.97 9.99 -6.21
CA VAL A 84 -4.66 10.23 -5.59
C VAL A 84 -3.70 10.83 -6.61
N SER A 85 -2.58 11.36 -6.12
CA SER A 85 -1.55 11.94 -6.97
C SER A 85 -0.97 10.91 -7.94
N MET A 86 -0.73 11.32 -9.18
CA MET A 86 -0.01 10.53 -10.20
C MET A 86 1.38 10.08 -9.74
N GLU A 87 1.96 10.75 -8.74
CA GLU A 87 3.24 10.36 -8.13
C GLU A 87 3.23 8.91 -7.61
N PHE A 88 2.06 8.39 -7.21
CA PHE A 88 1.89 7.05 -6.67
C PHE A 88 1.56 5.98 -7.72
N LEU A 89 1.35 6.37 -8.98
CA LEU A 89 1.00 5.41 -10.04
C LEU A 89 2.07 4.31 -10.24
N PRO A 90 3.39 4.61 -10.27
CA PRO A 90 4.41 3.56 -10.39
C PRO A 90 4.36 2.54 -9.25
N LEU A 91 4.08 3.00 -8.03
CA LEU A 91 4.00 2.15 -6.83
C LEU A 91 2.86 1.13 -6.94
N LEU A 92 1.67 1.57 -7.36
CA LEU A 92 0.51 0.68 -7.52
C LEU A 92 0.66 -0.32 -8.69
N LEU A 93 1.67 -0.13 -9.55
CA LEU A 93 2.00 -1.04 -10.66
C LEU A 93 3.04 -2.11 -10.29
N GLU A 94 3.54 -2.17 -9.05
CA GLU A 94 4.52 -3.18 -8.61
C GLU A 94 3.94 -4.61 -8.50
N LYS A 95 2.61 -4.78 -8.58
CA LYS A 95 1.90 -6.08 -8.62
C LYS A 95 2.27 -7.06 -7.48
N ASP A 96 2.67 -6.53 -6.33
CA ASP A 96 2.98 -7.29 -5.12
C ASP A 96 1.80 -7.39 -4.13
N GLY A 97 0.71 -6.68 -4.44
CA GLY A 97 -0.51 -6.63 -3.64
C GLY A 97 -0.36 -5.83 -2.34
N ARG A 98 0.59 -4.89 -2.27
CA ARG A 98 0.77 -4.01 -1.10
C ARG A 98 -0.17 -2.80 -1.10
N GLY A 99 -0.74 -2.46 -2.25
CA GLY A 99 -1.72 -1.38 -2.39
C GLY A 99 -1.12 0.01 -2.20
N PHE A 100 -1.98 0.98 -1.93
CA PHE A 100 -1.61 2.37 -1.67
C PHE A 100 -1.22 2.54 -0.19
N PRO A 101 0.03 2.93 0.13
CA PRO A 101 0.52 2.90 1.50
C PRO A 101 -0.23 3.89 2.40
N ILE A 102 -0.76 3.40 3.52
CA ILE A 102 -1.35 4.24 4.57
C ILE A 102 -0.28 4.55 5.62
N CYS A 103 0.36 5.71 5.53
CA CYS A 103 1.55 6.04 6.33
C CYS A 103 1.64 7.49 6.86
N ASP A 104 0.61 8.30 6.61
CA ASP A 104 0.55 9.73 6.93
C ASP A 104 -0.71 10.12 7.73
N LEU A 105 -1.26 9.19 8.52
CA LEU A 105 -2.42 9.45 9.38
C LEU A 105 -2.10 10.52 10.43
N GLN A 106 -3.01 11.47 10.62
CA GLN A 106 -2.79 12.67 11.44
C GLN A 106 -3.51 12.63 12.79
N THR A 107 -4.59 11.86 12.89
CA THR A 107 -5.48 11.83 14.06
C THR A 107 -5.51 10.49 14.77
N VAL A 108 -5.06 9.42 14.11
CA VAL A 108 -4.92 8.07 14.66
C VAL A 108 -3.52 7.52 14.43
N ASP A 109 -3.17 6.47 15.17
CA ASP A 109 -1.87 5.83 15.07
C ASP A 109 -1.64 5.27 13.66
N ASN A 110 -0.44 5.52 13.12
CA ASN A 110 0.05 4.90 11.91
C ASN A 110 0.44 3.46 12.17
N TYR A 111 0.13 2.58 11.22
CA TYR A 111 0.46 1.15 11.26
C TYR A 111 1.18 0.73 9.98
N TYR A 112 2.10 1.58 9.50
CA TYR A 112 2.93 1.28 8.34
C TYR A 112 4.29 0.75 8.78
N PHE A 113 4.66 -0.42 8.27
CA PHE A 113 5.85 -1.13 8.70
C PHE A 113 6.80 -1.37 7.53
N LEU A 114 8.04 -0.90 7.68
CA LEU A 114 9.12 -1.07 6.73
C LEU A 114 10.15 -2.11 7.26
N PRO A 115 10.94 -2.75 6.40
CA PRO A 115 11.99 -3.68 6.82
C PRO A 115 12.92 -3.12 7.90
N GLN A 116 13.23 -1.81 7.84
CA GLN A 116 14.09 -1.10 8.79
C GLN A 116 13.52 -1.02 10.21
N LEU A 117 12.24 -1.33 10.40
CA LEU A 117 11.59 -1.36 11.70
C LEU A 117 11.65 -2.74 12.37
N LEU A 118 12.18 -3.76 11.69
CA LEU A 118 12.47 -5.06 12.27
C LEU A 118 13.76 -4.99 13.10
N ILE A 119 13.75 -5.64 14.28
CA ILE A 119 14.90 -5.69 15.18
C ILE A 119 15.73 -6.94 14.84
N ASP A 120 16.87 -6.73 14.17
CA ASP A 120 17.69 -7.74 13.48
C ASP A 120 17.70 -9.13 14.13
N LYS A 121 18.13 -9.25 15.40
CA LYS A 121 18.35 -10.57 16.02
C LYS A 121 17.04 -11.32 16.25
N GLU A 122 16.06 -10.65 16.83
CA GLU A 122 14.77 -11.22 17.20
C GLU A 122 13.93 -11.46 15.94
N SER A 123 13.99 -10.54 14.96
CA SER A 123 13.31 -10.68 13.67
C SER A 123 13.87 -11.80 12.82
N ASP A 124 15.20 -12.00 12.78
CA ASP A 124 15.81 -13.08 11.99
C ASP A 124 15.33 -14.45 12.48
N VAL A 125 15.28 -14.67 13.79
CA VAL A 125 14.78 -15.92 14.38
C VAL A 125 13.32 -16.14 14.01
N MET A 126 12.50 -15.10 14.09
CA MET A 126 11.07 -15.16 13.76
C MET A 126 10.82 -15.43 12.27
N VAL A 127 11.53 -14.72 11.40
CA VAL A 127 11.42 -14.83 9.94
C VAL A 127 11.91 -16.21 9.47
N GLU A 128 13.03 -16.70 9.98
CA GLU A 128 13.53 -18.04 9.63
C GLU A 128 12.58 -19.14 10.12
N ALA A 129 12.02 -19.01 11.32
CA ALA A 129 10.99 -19.94 11.82
C ALA A 129 9.74 -19.93 10.93
N ALA A 130 9.30 -18.75 10.47
CA ALA A 130 8.18 -18.61 9.55
C ALA A 130 8.48 -19.27 8.19
N LYS A 131 9.66 -19.02 7.60
CA LYS A 131 10.09 -19.64 6.34
C LYS A 131 10.07 -21.17 6.43
N VAL A 132 10.62 -21.75 7.50
CA VAL A 132 10.61 -23.20 7.70
C VAL A 132 9.18 -23.75 7.75
N ARG A 133 8.29 -23.13 8.53
CA ARG A 133 6.89 -23.57 8.62
C ARG A 133 6.16 -23.48 7.27
N PHE A 134 6.38 -22.39 6.54
CA PHE A 134 5.82 -22.21 5.21
C PHE A 134 6.28 -23.30 4.25
N MET A 135 7.59 -23.61 4.23
CA MET A 135 8.17 -24.69 3.42
C MET A 135 7.63 -26.08 3.82
N GLU A 136 7.35 -26.29 5.10
CA GLU A 136 6.70 -27.49 5.62
C GLU A 136 5.18 -27.53 5.38
N LYS A 137 4.61 -26.55 4.67
CA LYS A 137 3.16 -26.38 4.45
C LYS A 137 2.35 -26.31 5.74
N LYS A 138 2.99 -25.87 6.83
CA LYS A 138 2.31 -25.54 8.08
C LYS A 138 1.78 -24.12 7.98
N GLY A 139 0.57 -23.89 8.48
CA GLY A 139 0.02 -22.54 8.58
C GLY A 139 0.93 -21.63 9.42
N LEU A 140 0.99 -20.36 9.03
CA LEU A 140 1.64 -19.30 9.76
C LEU A 140 0.64 -18.64 10.71
N THR A 141 1.11 -18.22 11.88
CA THR A 141 0.33 -17.31 12.72
C THR A 141 0.34 -15.90 12.10
N PRO A 142 -0.63 -15.02 12.45
CA PRO A 142 -0.62 -13.63 12.00
C PRO A 142 0.73 -12.93 12.25
N ASN A 143 1.35 -13.13 13.42
CA ASN A 143 2.66 -12.57 13.75
C ASN A 143 3.76 -13.02 12.77
N GLN A 144 3.79 -14.33 12.48
CA GLN A 144 4.80 -14.92 11.57
C GLN A 144 4.60 -14.42 10.15
N LEU A 145 3.34 -14.32 9.71
CA LEU A 145 3.01 -13.83 8.39
C LEU A 145 3.31 -12.34 8.25
N LEU A 146 2.98 -11.53 9.26
CA LEU A 146 3.27 -10.10 9.28
C LEU A 146 4.78 -9.82 9.25
N ALA A 147 5.56 -10.50 10.11
CA ALA A 147 7.02 -10.37 10.10
C ALA A 147 7.63 -10.72 8.73
N LEU A 148 7.09 -11.75 8.06
CA LEU A 148 7.53 -12.15 6.72
C LEU A 148 7.16 -11.11 5.65
N GLU A 149 5.95 -10.55 5.69
CA GLU A 149 5.50 -9.50 4.77
C GLU A 149 6.36 -8.24 4.89
N ILE A 150 6.64 -7.80 6.13
CA ILE A 150 7.50 -6.64 6.42
C ILE A 150 8.93 -6.90 5.94
N HIS A 151 9.47 -8.10 6.14
CA HIS A 151 10.81 -8.45 5.70
C HIS A 151 11.01 -8.31 4.18
N TYR A 152 9.96 -8.62 3.40
CA TYR A 152 10.01 -8.51 1.94
C TYR A 152 9.60 -7.13 1.39
N GLY A 153 9.22 -6.18 2.23
CA GLY A 153 8.85 -4.82 1.81
C GLY A 153 7.86 -4.13 2.76
N GLY A 154 7.58 -2.85 2.51
CA GLY A 154 6.69 -2.04 3.34
C GLY A 154 5.22 -2.46 3.26
N ILE A 155 4.49 -2.54 4.38
CA ILE A 155 3.05 -2.82 4.38
C ILE A 155 2.38 -2.13 5.55
N ASP A 156 1.17 -1.60 5.34
CA ASP A 156 0.31 -1.21 6.46
C ASP A 156 -0.58 -2.35 6.95
N ILE A 157 -1.04 -2.25 8.20
CA ILE A 157 -1.83 -3.32 8.82
C ILE A 157 -3.19 -3.55 8.14
N TRP A 158 -3.75 -2.54 7.49
CA TRP A 158 -5.05 -2.65 6.84
C TRP A 158 -4.94 -3.44 5.54
N HIS A 159 -3.96 -3.11 4.70
CA HIS A 159 -3.64 -3.90 3.51
C HIS A 159 -3.24 -5.33 3.88
N PHE A 160 -2.44 -5.50 4.93
CA PHE A 160 -2.09 -6.82 5.45
C PHE A 160 -3.33 -7.64 5.83
N ALA A 161 -4.25 -7.05 6.61
CA ALA A 161 -5.46 -7.71 7.07
C ALA A 161 -6.39 -8.07 5.89
N TYR A 162 -6.60 -7.13 4.96
CA TYR A 162 -7.44 -7.33 3.80
C TYR A 162 -6.88 -8.41 2.86
N LYS A 163 -5.60 -8.33 2.51
CA LYS A 163 -4.90 -9.28 1.62
C LYS A 163 -4.96 -10.72 2.11
N HIS A 164 -4.80 -10.90 3.43
CA HIS A 164 -4.74 -12.23 4.04
C HIS A 164 -6.05 -12.68 4.66
N ASN A 165 -7.12 -11.89 4.52
CA ASN A 165 -8.44 -12.15 5.10
C ASN A 165 -8.35 -12.42 6.63
N ILE A 166 -7.59 -11.59 7.33
CA ILE A 166 -7.40 -11.61 8.79
C ILE A 166 -8.29 -10.51 9.40
N GLN A 167 -8.93 -10.80 10.53
CA GLN A 167 -9.69 -9.77 11.24
C GLN A 167 -8.76 -8.65 11.68
N LEU A 168 -9.19 -7.39 11.51
CA LEU A 168 -8.34 -6.23 11.81
C LEU A 168 -7.86 -6.22 13.27
N SER A 169 -8.69 -6.69 14.21
CA SER A 169 -8.32 -6.86 15.62
C SER A 169 -7.17 -7.85 15.82
N ASP A 170 -7.17 -8.97 15.09
CA ASP A 170 -6.12 -9.99 15.17
C ASP A 170 -4.82 -9.49 14.54
N ALA A 171 -4.92 -8.72 13.46
CA ALA A 171 -3.78 -8.06 12.83
C ALA A 171 -3.14 -7.02 13.77
N LYS A 172 -3.95 -6.15 14.41
CA LYS A 172 -3.45 -5.20 15.42
C LYS A 172 -2.89 -5.91 16.66
N ALA A 173 -3.47 -7.04 17.09
CA ALA A 173 -2.93 -7.85 18.17
C ALA A 173 -1.57 -8.49 17.79
N ALA A 174 -1.39 -8.87 16.52
CA ALA A 174 -0.12 -9.37 16.03
C ALA A 174 0.99 -8.32 16.10
N VAL A 175 0.69 -7.07 15.75
CA VAL A 175 1.61 -5.94 15.92
C VAL A 175 1.98 -5.78 17.39
N ALA A 176 0.99 -5.73 18.29
CA ALA A 176 1.23 -5.58 19.73
C ALA A 176 2.14 -6.69 20.28
N SER A 177 1.93 -7.95 19.86
CA SER A 177 2.76 -9.08 20.25
C SER A 177 4.19 -8.97 19.69
N LEU A 178 4.37 -8.56 18.43
CA LEU A 178 5.71 -8.38 17.84
C LEU A 178 6.49 -7.23 18.51
N VAL A 179 5.80 -6.18 18.95
CA VAL A 179 6.40 -5.07 19.72
C VAL A 179 6.78 -5.54 21.12
N GLU A 180 5.91 -6.29 21.79
CA GLU A 180 6.18 -6.87 23.12
C GLU A 180 7.40 -7.82 23.08
N ASP A 181 7.48 -8.65 22.05
CA ASP A 181 8.57 -9.61 21.83
C ASP A 181 9.87 -8.95 21.32
N GLN A 182 9.91 -7.61 21.19
CA GLN A 182 11.05 -6.85 20.66
C GLN A 182 11.47 -7.32 19.26
N VAL A 183 10.51 -7.71 18.43
CA VAL A 183 10.72 -8.08 17.01
C VAL A 183 10.49 -6.88 16.09
N LEU A 184 9.58 -5.98 16.45
CA LEU A 184 9.13 -4.86 15.62
C LEU A 184 9.10 -3.56 16.41
N VAL A 185 9.59 -2.47 15.80
CA VAL A 185 9.40 -1.10 16.29
C VAL A 185 8.12 -0.52 15.66
N HIS A 186 7.20 -0.02 16.48
CA HIS A 186 5.97 0.62 16.02
C HIS A 186 6.09 2.14 16.15
N LEU A 187 6.24 2.82 15.01
CA LEU A 187 6.21 4.28 14.91
C LEU A 187 4.77 4.73 14.61
N THR A 188 4.11 5.32 15.60
CA THR A 188 2.69 5.68 15.51
C THR A 188 2.43 7.04 14.86
N GLU A 189 3.43 7.93 14.85
CA GLU A 189 3.28 9.29 14.32
C GLU A 189 3.90 9.39 12.93
N ALA A 190 3.21 10.05 11.99
CA ALA A 190 3.67 10.24 10.61
C ALA A 190 5.05 10.94 10.55
N GLU A 191 5.32 11.86 11.48
CA GLU A 191 6.60 12.57 11.57
C GLU A 191 7.79 11.64 11.84
N HIS A 192 7.56 10.51 12.51
CA HIS A 192 8.59 9.51 12.77
C HIS A 192 8.79 8.56 11.59
N LEU A 193 7.76 8.37 10.75
CA LEU A 193 7.84 7.57 9.52
C LEU A 193 8.49 8.35 8.37
N ALA A 194 8.24 9.66 8.26
CA ALA A 194 8.71 10.50 7.15
C ALA A 194 10.22 10.38 6.83
N PRO A 195 11.15 10.32 7.81
CA PRO A 195 12.58 10.21 7.53
C PRO A 195 13.03 8.88 6.93
N ILE A 196 12.21 7.83 7.05
CA ILE A 196 12.52 6.47 6.57
C ILE A 196 11.70 6.05 5.35
N LEU A 197 10.74 6.89 4.94
CA LEU A 197 9.99 6.72 3.70
C LEU A 197 10.86 7.15 2.51
N GLU A 198 11.33 6.18 1.72
CA GLU A 198 11.85 6.42 0.37
C GLU A 198 10.67 6.38 -0.62
N LEU A 199 9.90 7.47 -0.69
CA LEU A 199 8.80 7.66 -1.65
C LEU A 199 9.26 8.43 -2.90
#